data_AF-A0A3B9Q4X7-F1
#
_entry.id   AF-A0A3B9Q4X7-F1
#
_cell.length_a   1.000
_cell.length_b   1.000
_cell.length_c   1.000
_cell.angle_alpha   90.00
_cell.angle_beta   90.00
_cell.angle_gamma   90.00
#
_symmetry.space_group_name_H-M   'P 1'
#
loop_
_entity.id
_entity.type
_entity.pdbx_description
1 polymer ?
#
loop_
_entity_poly.entity_id
_entity_poly.type
_entity_poly.pdbx_seq_one_letter_code
_entity_poly.pdbx_strand_id
1 'polypeptide(L)'
;TYFERFPGVKAYLDAIRKQAASDGYVETMLGRRRYFPNLKNPVNAQIKAREEREAINAPIQGTAADILKIAMIQLEPAIVKANLHARMLIQVHDELVLE
;
A
#
# COMPACT_ATOMS: atom_id res chain seq x y z
N THR A 1 -6.69 -13.78 -22.28
CA THR A 1 -5.57 -12.94 -21.80
C THR A 1 -5.60 -12.80 -20.27
N TYR A 2 -4.56 -12.19 -19.65
CA TYR A 2 -4.36 -12.16 -18.19
C TYR A 2 -5.62 -11.80 -17.37
N PHE A 3 -6.37 -10.76 -17.74
CA PHE A 3 -7.58 -10.36 -17.03
C PHE A 3 -8.80 -11.25 -17.26
N GLU A 4 -8.85 -12.03 -18.34
CA GLU A 4 -9.88 -13.07 -18.50
C GLU A 4 -9.67 -14.21 -17.49
N ARG A 5 -8.40 -14.49 -17.15
CA ARG A 5 -8.05 -15.49 -16.13
C ARG A 5 -8.19 -14.96 -14.70
N PHE A 6 -7.98 -13.66 -14.51
CA PHE A 6 -8.07 -12.98 -13.21
C PHE A 6 -9.04 -11.80 -13.23
N PRO A 7 -10.35 -12.03 -13.42
CA PRO A 7 -11.34 -10.96 -13.57
C PRO A 7 -11.49 -10.11 -12.30
N GLY A 8 -11.27 -10.70 -11.12
CA GLY A 8 -11.29 -10.00 -9.83
C GLY A 8 -10.21 -8.92 -9.72
N VAL A 9 -9.02 -9.16 -10.31
CA VAL A 9 -7.95 -8.15 -10.34
C VAL A 9 -8.41 -6.94 -11.14
N LYS A 10 -8.97 -7.16 -12.33
CA LYS A 10 -9.48 -6.06 -13.16
C LYS A 10 -10.58 -5.27 -12.43
N ALA A 11 -11.53 -5.97 -11.82
CA ALA A 11 -12.63 -5.34 -11.07
C ALA A 11 -12.11 -4.46 -9.92
N TYR A 12 -11.11 -4.95 -9.18
CA TYR A 12 -10.46 -4.18 -8.12
C TYR A 12 -9.76 -2.92 -8.65
N LEU A 13 -8.96 -3.03 -9.72
CA LEU A 13 -8.26 -1.89 -10.31
C LEU A 13 -9.24 -0.83 -10.81
N ASP A 14 -10.32 -1.26 -11.47
CA ASP A 14 -11.37 -0.37 -11.97
C ASP A 14 -12.11 0.34 -10.83
N ALA A 15 -12.37 -0.36 -9.71
CA ALA A 15 -13.01 0.21 -8.53
C ALA A 15 -12.12 1.29 -7.86
N ILE A 16 -10.83 0.99 -7.64
CA ILE A 16 -9.90 1.95 -7.04
C ILE A 16 -9.75 3.20 -7.91
N ARG A 17 -9.69 3.06 -9.24
CA ARG A 17 -9.61 4.22 -10.14
C ARG A 17 -10.84 5.13 -10.02
N LYS A 18 -12.05 4.54 -9.94
CA LYS A 18 -13.30 5.29 -9.74
C LYS A 18 -13.32 5.99 -8.38
N GLN A 19 -12.91 5.29 -7.33
CA GLN A 19 -12.85 5.85 -5.98
C GLN A 19 -11.87 7.02 -5.91
N ALA A 20 -10.66 6.87 -6.45
CA ALA A 20 -9.65 7.92 -6.47
C ALA A 20 -10.13 9.18 -7.20
N ALA A 21 -10.85 9.04 -8.31
CA ALA A 21 -11.41 10.15 -9.06
C ALA A 21 -12.57 10.84 -8.30
N SER A 22 -13.42 10.08 -7.62
CA SER A 22 -14.53 10.60 -6.81
C SER A 22 -14.03 11.32 -5.56
N ASP A 23 -13.19 10.66 -4.78
CA ASP A 23 -12.88 11.06 -3.42
C ASP A 23 -11.65 11.99 -3.38
N GLY A 24 -10.78 11.89 -4.39
CA GLY A 24 -9.52 12.63 -4.46
C GLY A 24 -8.44 12.02 -3.56
N TYR A 25 -8.65 10.81 -3.06
CA TYR A 25 -7.69 10.02 -2.30
C TYR A 25 -7.99 8.53 -2.42
N VAL A 26 -7.05 7.71 -1.98
CA VAL A 26 -7.22 6.27 -1.76
C VAL A 26 -6.73 5.91 -0.37
N GLU A 27 -7.18 4.76 0.14
CA GLU A 27 -6.85 4.29 1.49
C GLU A 27 -6.20 2.90 1.46
N THR A 28 -5.32 2.63 2.43
CA THR A 28 -4.87 1.26 2.72
C THR A 28 -5.95 0.51 3.51
N MET A 29 -5.80 -0.81 3.68
CA MET A 29 -6.73 -1.61 4.50
C MET A 29 -6.85 -1.12 5.95
N LEU A 30 -5.85 -0.39 6.46
CA LEU A 30 -5.84 0.18 7.81
C LEU A 30 -6.19 1.67 7.85
N GLY A 31 -6.75 2.21 6.76
CA GLY A 31 -7.26 3.58 6.71
C GLY A 31 -6.22 4.67 6.48
N ARG A 32 -4.95 4.34 6.16
CA ARG A 32 -3.97 5.35 5.79
C ARG A 32 -4.27 5.92 4.41
N ARG A 33 -4.39 7.24 4.31
CA ARG A 33 -4.78 7.94 3.07
C ARG A 33 -3.58 8.44 2.26
N ARG A 34 -3.72 8.42 0.92
CA ARG A 34 -2.89 9.21 -0.01
C ARG A 34 -3.79 10.04 -0.92
N TYR A 35 -3.55 11.35 -0.95
CA TYR A 35 -4.36 12.30 -1.70
C TYR A 35 -3.81 12.55 -3.10
N PHE A 36 -4.73 12.74 -4.06
CA PHE A 36 -4.48 12.98 -5.47
C PHE A 36 -5.34 14.16 -5.97
N PRO A 37 -4.95 15.40 -5.66
CA PRO A 37 -5.76 16.58 -5.95
C PRO A 37 -5.97 16.82 -7.45
N ASN A 38 -5.05 16.37 -8.31
CA ASN A 38 -5.17 16.55 -9.76
C ASN A 38 -6.08 15.52 -10.43
N LEU A 39 -6.61 14.53 -9.71
CA LEU A 39 -7.66 13.65 -10.24
C LEU A 39 -9.03 14.35 -10.31
N LYS A 40 -9.32 15.26 -9.37
CA LYS A 40 -10.54 16.07 -9.39
C LYS A 40 -10.45 17.23 -10.38
N ASN A 41 -9.32 17.93 -10.38
CA ASN A 41 -9.07 19.09 -11.24
C ASN A 41 -7.77 18.88 -12.03
N PRO A 42 -7.81 18.11 -13.13
CA PRO A 42 -6.60 17.75 -13.86
C PRO A 42 -5.97 18.95 -14.56
N VAL A 43 -4.72 19.23 -14.21
CA VAL A 43 -3.91 20.28 -14.85
C VAL A 43 -3.57 19.92 -16.30
N ASN A 44 -3.28 18.64 -16.57
CA ASN A 44 -3.13 18.09 -17.93
C ASN A 44 -3.30 16.55 -17.94
N ALA A 45 -3.40 15.97 -19.14
CA ALA A 45 -3.62 14.54 -19.32
C ALA A 45 -2.48 13.67 -18.80
N GLN A 46 -1.23 14.14 -18.87
CA GLN A 46 -0.05 13.40 -18.41
C GLN A 46 -0.02 13.25 -16.88
N ILE A 47 -0.30 14.34 -16.16
CA ILE A 47 -0.40 14.35 -14.69
C ILE A 47 -1.53 13.45 -14.25
N LYS A 48 -2.71 13.54 -14.90
CA LYS A 48 -3.84 12.68 -14.59
C LYS A 48 -3.47 11.20 -14.75
N ALA A 49 -2.87 10.81 -15.87
CA ALA A 49 -2.46 9.42 -16.12
C ALA A 49 -1.38 8.93 -15.14
N ARG A 50 -0.51 9.83 -14.65
CA ARG A 50 0.46 9.50 -13.58
C ARG A 50 -0.26 9.24 -12.26
N GLU A 51 -1.13 10.16 -11.83
CA GLU A 51 -1.86 10.03 -10.56
C GLU A 51 -2.82 8.84 -10.56
N GLU A 52 -3.46 8.51 -11.68
CA GLU A 52 -4.29 7.31 -11.79
C GLU A 52 -3.48 6.03 -11.55
N ARG A 53 -2.25 5.94 -12.10
CA ARG A 53 -1.36 4.79 -11.87
C ARG A 53 -0.87 4.74 -10.42
N GLU A 54 -0.54 5.88 -9.84
CA GLU A 54 -0.12 5.94 -8.44
C GLU A 54 -1.26 5.57 -7.49
N ALA A 55 -2.48 6.03 -7.76
CA ALA A 55 -3.67 5.73 -6.97
C ALA A 55 -4.01 4.24 -6.97
N ILE A 56 -3.78 3.56 -8.09
CA ILE A 56 -3.94 2.11 -8.19
C ILE A 56 -2.93 1.36 -7.32
N ASN A 57 -1.67 1.81 -7.31
CA ASN A 57 -0.58 1.10 -6.61
C ASN A 57 -0.50 1.44 -5.12
N ALA A 58 -0.92 2.64 -4.72
CA ALA A 58 -0.75 3.13 -3.36
C ALA A 58 -1.45 2.27 -2.29
N PRO A 59 -2.69 1.77 -2.48
CA PRO A 59 -3.33 0.88 -1.52
C PRO A 59 -2.56 -0.43 -1.34
N ILE A 60 -2.03 -1.02 -2.42
CA ILE A 60 -1.32 -2.31 -2.39
C ILE A 60 0.00 -2.15 -1.62
N GLN A 61 0.85 -1.22 -2.06
CA GLN A 61 2.15 -0.96 -1.42
C GLN A 61 1.98 -0.45 0.00
N GLY A 62 1.01 0.44 0.22
CA GLY A 62 0.72 0.98 1.52
C GLY A 62 0.25 -0.10 2.50
N THR A 63 -0.68 -0.96 2.09
CA THR A 63 -1.16 -2.04 2.94
C THR A 63 -0.03 -2.99 3.33
N ALA A 64 0.87 -3.36 2.40
CA ALA A 64 2.04 -4.16 2.72
C ALA A 64 2.95 -3.48 3.76
N ALA A 65 3.21 -2.18 3.59
CA ALA A 65 3.99 -1.40 4.55
C ALA A 65 3.31 -1.28 5.92
N ASP A 66 1.99 -1.22 5.96
CA ASP A 66 1.21 -1.19 7.21
C ASP A 66 1.34 -2.51 7.96
N ILE A 67 1.15 -3.64 7.27
CA ILE A 67 1.30 -4.98 7.84
C ILE A 67 2.70 -5.16 8.43
N LEU A 68 3.74 -4.82 7.66
CA LEU A 68 5.11 -4.99 8.12
C LEU A 68 5.42 -4.12 9.33
N LYS A 69 4.97 -2.86 9.36
CA LYS A 69 5.18 -1.97 10.51
C LYS A 69 4.50 -2.50 11.77
N ILE A 70 3.31 -3.08 11.64
CA ILE A 70 2.64 -3.73 12.77
C ILE A 70 3.44 -4.95 13.24
N ALA A 71 3.93 -5.78 12.31
CA ALA A 71 4.78 -6.91 12.64
C ALA A 71 6.06 -6.48 13.38
N MET A 72 6.72 -5.39 12.93
CA MET A 72 7.89 -4.82 13.59
C MET A 72 7.59 -4.39 15.04
N ILE A 73 6.44 -3.74 15.28
CA ILE A 73 6.04 -3.35 16.65
C ILE A 73 5.79 -4.58 17.54
N GLN A 74 5.23 -5.65 16.97
CA GLN A 74 4.94 -6.90 17.68
C GLN A 74 6.17 -7.79 17.89
N LEU A 75 7.22 -7.60 17.10
CA LEU A 75 8.43 -8.43 17.11
C LEU A 75 9.22 -8.28 18.41
N GLU A 76 9.46 -7.04 18.87
CA GLU A 76 10.25 -6.77 20.08
C GLU A 76 9.67 -7.45 21.34
N PRO A 77 8.36 -7.29 21.66
CA PRO A 77 7.75 -8.04 22.76
C PRO A 77 7.84 -9.56 22.60
N ALA A 78 7.77 -10.08 21.37
CA ALA A 78 7.84 -11.52 21.10
C ALA A 78 9.24 -12.09 21.37
N ILE A 79 10.30 -11.36 21.00
CA ILE A 79 11.70 -11.71 21.28
C ILE A 79 11.93 -11.78 22.80
N VAL A 80 11.50 -10.75 23.53
CA VAL A 80 11.61 -10.69 25.00
C VAL A 80 10.87 -11.86 25.65
N LYS A 81 9.63 -12.13 25.22
CA LYS A 81 8.83 -13.25 25.73
C LYS A 81 9.48 -14.62 25.46
N ALA A 82 10.20 -14.75 24.36
CA ALA A 82 10.92 -15.97 24.00
C ALA A 82 12.28 -16.12 24.71
N ASN A 83 12.68 -15.14 25.54
CA ASN A 83 13.99 -15.10 26.20
C ASN A 83 15.16 -15.21 25.21
N LEU A 84 15.02 -14.56 24.05
CA LEU A 84 16.06 -14.45 23.03
C LEU A 84 16.80 -13.12 23.16
N HIS A 85 18.06 -13.11 22.73
CA HIS A 85 18.90 -11.89 22.69
C HIS A 85 18.94 -11.22 21.32
N ALA A 86 18.01 -11.59 20.43
CA ALA A 86 18.00 -11.09 19.07
C ALA A 86 17.62 -9.60 19.00
N ARG A 87 18.17 -8.86 18.03
CA ARG A 87 17.91 -7.44 17.82
C ARG A 87 17.67 -7.15 16.33
N MET A 88 16.61 -6.42 16.02
CA MET A 88 16.35 -5.96 14.66
C MET A 88 17.41 -4.97 14.20
N LEU A 89 18.05 -5.25 13.07
CA LEU A 89 19.10 -4.43 12.46
C LEU A 89 18.55 -3.44 11.43
N ILE A 90 17.84 -3.97 10.43
CA ILE A 90 17.35 -3.19 9.30
C ILE A 90 16.08 -3.82 8.74
N GLN A 91 15.23 -2.97 8.17
CA GLN A 91 14.10 -3.36 7.36
C GLN A 91 14.38 -2.99 5.90
N VAL A 92 14.18 -3.92 4.97
CA VAL A 92 14.35 -3.71 3.53
C VAL A 92 13.10 -4.21 2.82
N HIS A 93 12.27 -3.28 2.36
CA HIS A 93 10.99 -3.59 1.68
C HIS A 93 10.04 -4.49 2.48
N ASP A 94 10.08 -5.80 2.26
CA ASP A 94 9.26 -6.83 2.91
C ASP A 94 10.06 -7.73 3.86
N GLU A 95 11.34 -7.42 4.07
CA GLU A 95 12.27 -8.22 4.88
C GLU A 95 12.72 -7.49 6.16
N LEU A 96 12.92 -8.26 7.24
CA LEU A 96 13.52 -7.81 8.49
C LEU A 96 14.77 -8.64 8.77
N VAL A 97 15.89 -7.96 8.99
CA VAL A 97 17.17 -8.61 9.36
C VAL A 97 17.39 -8.42 10.85
N LEU A 98 17.76 -9.50 11.54
CA LEU A 98 18.08 -9.51 12.96
C LEU A 98 19.48 -10.09 13.18
N GLU A 99 20.11 -9.73 14.30
CA GLU A 99 21.31 -10.39 14.85
C GLU A 99 21.06 -10.96 16.25
#